data_AF-A0A7W7ZK24-F1
#
_entry.id   AF-A0A7W7ZK24-F1
#
_cell.length_a   1.000
_cell.length_b   1.000
_cell.length_c   1.000
_cell.angle_alpha   90.00
_cell.angle_beta   90.00
_cell.angle_gamma   90.00
#
_symmetry.space_group_name_H-M   'P 1'
#
loop_
_entity.id
_entity.type
_entity.pdbx_description
1 polymer ?
#
loop_
_entity_poly.entity_id
_entity_poly.type
_entity_poly.pdbx_seq_one_letter_code
_entity_poly.pdbx_strand_id
1 'polypeptide(L)'
;MYSYEDRIRAVELYVTFGKRAAATVLQLGYPTTRALKRWHEEYQQRHDLPAGYVRSKPKYSPEQKAMAVAHYLNHGRCLALTRRALGYQGK
;
A
#
# COMPACT_ATOMS: atom_id res chain seq x y z
N MET A 1 -10.93 8.34 -1.71
CA MET A 1 -10.43 7.18 -0.94
C MET A 1 -11.65 6.55 -0.27
N TYR A 2 -11.85 5.23 -0.40
CA TYR A 2 -13.06 4.57 0.15
C TYR A 2 -12.91 4.33 1.65
N SER A 3 -14.00 4.51 2.41
CA SER A 3 -14.00 4.19 3.84
C SER A 3 -13.74 2.70 4.06
N TYR A 4 -13.31 2.33 5.26
CA TYR A 4 -13.21 0.91 5.64
C TYR A 4 -14.58 0.24 5.58
N GLU A 5 -15.63 0.93 6.04
CA GLU A 5 -17.01 0.45 5.99
C GLU A 5 -17.48 0.19 4.55
N ASP A 6 -17.21 1.12 3.64
CA ASP A 6 -17.57 0.98 2.22
C ASP A 6 -16.87 -0.22 1.57
N ARG A 7 -15.64 -0.50 1.98
CA ARG A 7 -14.84 -1.65 1.51
C ARG A 7 -15.41 -2.97 1.99
N ILE A 8 -15.77 -3.07 3.27
CA ILE A 8 -16.41 -4.26 3.85
C ILE A 8 -17.75 -4.52 3.17
N ARG A 9 -18.62 -3.50 3.07
CA ARG A 9 -19.92 -3.62 2.39
C ARG A 9 -19.78 -4.10 0.95
N ALA A 10 -18.78 -3.59 0.21
CA ALA A 10 -18.52 -4.02 -1.15
C ALA A 10 -18.10 -5.49 -1.24
N VAL A 11 -17.25 -5.97 -0.32
CA VAL A 11 -16.80 -7.37 -0.28
C VAL A 11 -17.93 -8.31 0.12
N GLU A 12 -18.74 -7.95 1.11
CA GLU A 12 -19.94 -8.72 1.49
C GLU A 12 -20.88 -8.87 0.30
N LEU A 13 -21.17 -7.76 -0.38
CA LEU A 13 -22.06 -7.74 -1.55
C LEU A 13 -21.47 -8.50 -2.76
N TYR A 14 -20.15 -8.59 -2.85
CA TYR A 14 -19.46 -9.41 -3.84
C TYR A 14 -19.60 -10.91 -3.56
N VAL A 15 -19.57 -11.31 -2.30
CA VAL A 15 -19.78 -12.70 -1.87
C VAL A 15 -21.23 -13.11 -2.07
N THR A 16 -22.20 -12.26 -1.70
CA THR A 16 -23.63 -12.55 -1.89
C THR A 16 -24.00 -12.72 -3.36
N PHE A 17 -23.39 -11.95 -4.26
CA PHE A 17 -23.59 -12.10 -5.70
C PHE A 17 -22.80 -13.23 -6.36
N GLY A 18 -22.15 -14.10 -5.59
CA GLY A 18 -21.41 -15.24 -6.14
C GLY A 18 -20.22 -14.80 -6.98
N LYS A 19 -19.47 -13.79 -6.52
CA LYS A 19 -18.24 -13.29 -7.16
C LYS A 19 -18.45 -12.55 -8.49
N ARG A 20 -19.66 -12.04 -8.75
CA ARG A 20 -19.99 -11.24 -9.94
C ARG A 20 -19.61 -9.77 -9.75
N ALA A 21 -18.33 -9.46 -9.99
CA ALA A 21 -17.77 -8.12 -9.73
C ALA A 21 -18.51 -7.00 -10.46
N ALA A 22 -18.91 -7.22 -11.72
CA ALA A 22 -19.63 -6.22 -12.50
C ALA A 22 -21.00 -5.87 -11.90
N ALA A 23 -21.71 -6.85 -11.34
CA ALA A 23 -23.01 -6.64 -10.71
C ALA A 23 -22.88 -5.83 -9.41
N THR A 24 -21.88 -6.17 -8.58
CA THR A 24 -21.56 -5.43 -7.36
C THR A 24 -21.22 -3.96 -7.65
N VAL A 25 -20.38 -3.71 -8.66
CA VAL A 25 -19.97 -2.35 -9.04
C VAL A 25 -21.12 -1.55 -9.64
N LEU A 26 -21.99 -2.19 -10.43
CA LEU A 26 -23.17 -1.54 -10.99
C LEU A 26 -24.17 -1.14 -9.90
N GLN A 27 -24.35 -1.98 -8.87
CA GLN A 27 -25.27 -1.68 -7.78
C GLN A 27 -24.75 -0.60 -6.83
N LEU A 28 -23.46 -0.65 -6.48
CA LEU A 28 -22.87 0.29 -5.51
C LEU A 28 -22.43 1.61 -6.17
N GLY A 29 -22.17 1.63 -7.48
CA GLY A 29 -21.60 2.78 -8.20
C GLY A 29 -20.10 2.99 -7.94
N TYR A 30 -19.51 2.14 -7.10
CA TYR A 30 -18.10 2.03 -6.74
C TYR A 30 -17.89 0.60 -6.20
N PRO A 31 -16.67 0.12 -5.91
CA PRO A 31 -15.36 0.52 -6.41
C PRO A 31 -15.15 0.06 -7.86
N THR A 32 -13.92 0.10 -8.38
CA THR A 32 -13.61 -0.59 -9.65
C THR A 32 -13.57 -2.10 -9.48
N THR A 33 -13.85 -2.86 -10.55
CA THR A 33 -13.81 -4.33 -10.53
C THR A 33 -12.44 -4.89 -10.09
N ARG A 34 -11.35 -4.19 -10.41
CA ARG A 34 -9.99 -4.54 -9.97
C ARG A 34 -9.79 -4.36 -8.47
N ALA A 35 -10.27 -3.23 -7.92
CA ALA A 35 -10.19 -2.98 -6.49
C ALA A 35 -11.00 -3.99 -5.70
N LEU A 36 -12.20 -4.34 -6.17
CA LEU A 36 -13.08 -5.32 -5.54
C LEU A 36 -12.43 -6.71 -5.45
N LYS A 37 -11.79 -7.18 -6.53
CA LYS A 37 -11.06 -8.46 -6.53
C LYS A 37 -9.94 -8.46 -5.49
N ARG A 38 -9.13 -7.41 -5.46
CA ARG A 38 -8.04 -7.26 -4.50
C ARG A 38 -8.54 -7.24 -3.06
N TRP A 39 -9.63 -6.51 -2.80
CA TRP A 39 -10.26 -6.47 -1.49
C TRP A 39 -10.77 -7.85 -1.04
N HIS A 40 -11.39 -8.60 -1.94
CA HIS A 40 -11.82 -9.96 -1.65
C HIS A 40 -10.63 -10.91 -1.40
N GLU A 41 -9.54 -10.82 -2.16
CA GLU A 41 -8.31 -11.60 -1.92
C GLU A 41 -7.69 -11.29 -0.55
N GLU A 42 -7.56 -10.00 -0.21
CA GLU A 42 -7.06 -9.57 1.10
C GLU A 42 -7.97 -10.05 2.25
N TYR A 43 -9.29 -9.96 2.05
CA TYR A 43 -10.30 -10.46 2.99
C TYR A 43 -10.23 -11.97 3.17
N GLN A 44 -9.96 -12.75 2.12
CA GLN A 44 -9.77 -14.20 2.24
C GLN A 44 -8.50 -14.58 3.00
N GLN A 45 -7.42 -13.80 2.87
CA GLN A 45 -6.14 -14.12 3.52
C GLN A 45 -6.11 -13.76 5.00
N ARG A 46 -6.80 -12.69 5.41
CA ARG A 46 -6.69 -12.11 6.75
C ARG A 46 -8.01 -12.06 7.52
N HIS A 47 -9.11 -12.48 6.88
CA HIS A 47 -10.49 -12.24 7.35
C HIS A 47 -10.79 -10.77 7.64
N ASP A 48 -9.95 -9.86 7.14
CA ASP A 48 -10.04 -8.43 7.41
C ASP A 48 -9.40 -7.62 6.28
N LEU A 49 -9.93 -6.42 6.04
CA LEU A 49 -9.40 -5.46 5.09
C LEU A 49 -8.51 -4.45 5.80
N PRO A 50 -7.30 -4.16 5.30
CA PRO A 50 -6.47 -3.12 5.91
C PRO A 50 -7.20 -1.77 5.87
N ALA A 51 -7.41 -1.17 7.04
CA ALA A 51 -8.11 0.12 7.21
C ALA A 51 -7.52 1.25 6.36
N GLY A 52 -6.26 1.14 5.91
CA GLY A 52 -5.64 2.08 4.99
C GLY A 52 -4.43 1.49 4.26
N TYR A 53 -3.72 2.37 3.54
CA TYR A 53 -2.47 2.03 2.88
C TYR A 53 -1.42 1.65 3.92
N VAL A 54 -1.21 0.34 4.12
CA VAL A 54 -0.14 -0.17 4.96
C VAL A 54 1.16 0.01 4.18
N ARG A 55 1.97 1.00 4.56
CA ARG A 55 3.35 1.08 4.05
C ARG A 55 4.07 -0.19 4.46
N SER A 56 4.64 -0.90 3.49
CA SER A 56 5.57 -1.99 3.75
C SER A 56 6.65 -1.49 4.71
N LYS A 57 7.16 -2.39 5.56
CA LYS A 57 8.20 -2.05 6.55
C LYS A 57 9.29 -1.22 5.88
N PRO A 58 9.64 -0.04 6.44
CA PRO A 58 10.63 0.84 5.81
C PRO A 58 11.95 0.08 5.68
N LYS A 59 12.54 0.06 4.48
CA LYS A 59 13.81 -0.65 4.19
C LYS A 59 14.98 -0.14 5.04
N TYR A 60 14.93 1.13 5.45
CA TYR A 60 15.99 1.79 6.20
C TYR A 60 15.48 2.26 7.56
N SER A 61 16.30 2.04 8.59
CA SER A 61 16.05 2.51 9.95
C SER A 61 16.06 4.05 10.01
N PRO A 62 15.42 4.66 11.02
CA PRO A 62 15.50 6.12 11.21
C PRO A 62 16.94 6.62 11.37
N GLU A 63 17.80 5.85 12.05
CA GLU A 63 19.23 6.17 12.20
C GLU A 63 19.96 6.17 10.86
N GLN A 64 19.70 5.18 10.01
CA GLN A 64 20.26 5.11 8.67
C GLN A 64 19.85 6.31 7.82
N LYS A 65 18.63 6.82 7.98
CA LYS A 65 18.17 8.06 7.32
C LYS A 65 18.89 9.28 7.87
N ALA A 66 19.05 9.38 9.19
CA ALA A 66 19.77 10.50 9.82
C ALA A 66 21.23 10.56 9.35
N MET A 67 21.91 9.41 9.28
CA MET A 67 23.27 9.31 8.73
C MET A 67 23.33 9.75 7.26
N ALA A 68 22.37 9.35 6.44
CA ALA A 68 22.30 9.78 5.03
C ALA A 68 22.12 11.29 4.89
N VAL A 69 21.26 11.89 5.73
CA VAL A 69 21.04 13.34 5.73
C VAL A 69 22.30 14.07 6.18
N ALA A 70 22.94 13.63 7.27
CA ALA A 70 24.17 14.24 7.78
C ALA A 70 25.31 14.15 6.76
N HIS A 71 25.51 12.98 6.15
CA HIS A 71 26.54 12.79 5.13
C HIS A 71 26.28 13.68 3.91
N TYR A 72 25.03 13.74 3.44
CA TYR A 72 24.65 14.58 2.30
C TYR A 72 24.95 16.05 2.54
N LEU A 73 24.64 16.57 3.73
CA LEU A 73 24.90 17.98 4.07
C LEU A 73 26.41 18.28 4.15
N ASN A 74 27.21 17.35 4.66
CA ASN A 74 28.65 17.54 4.88
C ASN A 74 29.50 17.29 3.61
N HIS A 75 29.05 16.43 2.68
CA HIS A 75 29.87 15.95 1.55
C HIS A 75 29.41 16.52 0.20
N GLY A 76 29.06 17.81 0.16
CA GLY A 76 28.78 18.52 -1.09
C GLY A 76 27.43 18.18 -1.74
N ARG A 77 26.46 17.65 -0.97
CA ARG A 77 25.07 17.46 -1.40
C ARG A 77 24.91 16.58 -2.65
N CYS A 78 25.75 15.55 -2.77
CA CYS A 78 25.65 14.57 -3.83
C CYS A 78 25.00 13.27 -3.32
N LEU A 79 23.80 12.95 -3.83
CA LEU A 79 23.07 11.72 -3.47
C LEU A 79 23.80 10.45 -3.90
N ALA A 80 24.40 10.45 -5.09
CA ALA A 80 25.13 9.29 -5.61
C ALA A 80 26.35 8.96 -4.75
N LEU A 81 27.09 9.99 -4.34
CA LEU A 81 28.26 9.86 -3.48
C LEU A 81 27.85 9.42 -2.06
N THR A 82 26.79 10.01 -1.50
CA THR A 82 26.25 9.60 -0.20
C THR A 82 25.76 8.15 -0.19
N ARG A 83 25.10 7.71 -1.27
CA ARG A 83 24.65 6.32 -1.43
C ARG A 83 25.82 5.34 -1.52
N ARG A 84 26.87 5.69 -2.26
CA ARG A 84 28.11 4.88 -2.37
C ARG A 84 28.86 4.83 -1.04
N ALA A 85 29.02 5.97 -0.37
CA ALA A 85 29.72 6.08 0.91
C ALA A 85 29.04 5.28 2.03
N LEU A 86 27.71 5.26 2.06
CA LEU A 86 26.94 4.52 3.07
C LEU A 86 26.60 3.08 2.66
N GLY A 87 27.02 2.63 1.47
CA GLY A 87 26.72 1.29 0.97
C GLY A 87 25.23 1.00 0.77
N TYR A 88 24.40 2.05 0.64
CA TYR A 88 22.96 1.88 0.51
C TYR A 88 22.62 1.42 -0.91
N GLN A 89 22.08 0.21 -1.02
CA GLN A 89 21.74 -0.36 -2.31
C GLN A 89 20.50 0.34 -2.87
N GLY A 90 20.65 0.97 -4.04
CA GLY A 90 19.51 1.34 -4.88
C GLY A 90 18.71 0.10 -5.24
N LYS A 91 17.41 0.26 -5.47
CA LYS A 91 16.62 -0.79 -6.11
C LYS A 91 17.23 -1.20 -7.43
#